data_AF-A0A1A9RCV2-F1
#
_entry.id   AF-A0A1A9RCV2-F1
#
_cell.length_a   1.000
_cell.length_b   1.000
_cell.length_c   1.000
_cell.angle_alpha   90.00
_cell.angle_beta   90.00
_cell.angle_gamma   90.00
#
_symmetry.space_group_name_H-M   'P 1'
#
loop_
_entity.id
_entity.type
_entity.pdbx_description
1 polymer ?
#
loop_
_entity_poly.entity_id
_entity_poly.type
_entity_poly.pdbx_seq_one_letter_code
_entity_poly.pdbx_strand_id
1 'polypeptide(L)'
;MFRKILTLSMLFPALAVAQPPIQDCRAFLLDMSTLGFRAGICWKNIEQPEVVRLRARERECSAISADGELHEEIRVRQLALHDEFVNEAVTRETVEAALAGKQVDVGGTAFCAAYDKQLEEMARRYLQP
;
A
#
# COMPACT_ATOMS: atom_id res chain seq x y z
N MET A 1 60.64 -6.78 -21.24
CA MET A 1 59.76 -7.72 -20.51
C MET A 1 58.71 -6.90 -19.77
N PHE A 2 57.61 -6.53 -20.45
CA PHE A 2 56.58 -5.63 -19.92
C PHE A 2 55.67 -6.40 -18.94
N ARG A 3 55.80 -6.11 -17.64
CA ARG A 3 54.86 -6.58 -16.61
C ARG A 3 53.54 -5.82 -16.76
N LYS A 4 52.52 -6.48 -17.31
CA LYS A 4 51.13 -6.03 -17.26
C LYS A 4 50.65 -6.12 -15.81
N ILE A 5 50.50 -4.97 -15.14
CA ILE A 5 49.75 -4.89 -13.89
C ILE A 5 48.28 -4.86 -14.31
N LEU A 6 47.60 -6.00 -14.18
CA LEU A 6 46.15 -6.06 -14.23
C LEU A 6 45.62 -5.23 -13.06
N THR A 7 45.09 -4.05 -13.34
CA THR A 7 44.19 -3.34 -12.43
C THR A 7 42.94 -4.20 -12.28
N LEU A 8 42.91 -4.99 -11.22
CA LEU A 8 41.73 -5.71 -10.77
C LEU A 8 40.72 -4.67 -10.32
N SER A 9 39.81 -4.28 -11.22
CA SER A 9 38.62 -3.53 -10.90
C SER A 9 37.79 -4.39 -9.95
N MET A 10 38.00 -4.18 -8.64
CA MET A 10 37.07 -4.62 -7.61
C MET A 10 35.76 -3.89 -7.85
N LEU A 11 34.90 -4.54 -8.65
CA LEU A 11 33.47 -4.36 -8.61
C LEU A 11 33.04 -4.66 -7.17
N PHE A 12 32.96 -3.62 -6.34
CA PHE A 12 32.16 -3.68 -5.14
C PHE A 12 30.74 -3.97 -5.60
N PRO A 13 30.13 -5.13 -5.28
CA PRO A 13 28.70 -5.18 -5.33
C PRO A 13 28.25 -4.16 -4.29
N ALA A 14 27.57 -3.10 -4.75
CA ALA A 14 26.81 -2.25 -3.86
C ALA A 14 26.04 -3.20 -2.93
N LEU A 15 26.34 -3.12 -1.64
CA LEU A 15 25.65 -3.92 -0.63
C LEU A 15 24.18 -3.56 -0.79
N ALA A 16 23.41 -4.43 -1.45
CA ALA A 16 21.98 -4.45 -1.33
C ALA A 16 21.76 -4.80 0.13
N VAL A 17 21.64 -3.78 0.98
CA VAL A 17 21.30 -3.96 2.39
C VAL A 17 19.96 -4.66 2.35
N ALA A 18 19.98 -5.95 2.70
CA ALA A 18 18.79 -6.76 2.73
C ALA A 18 17.83 -6.10 3.72
N GLN A 19 16.62 -5.79 3.27
CA GLN A 19 15.61 -5.20 4.15
C GLN A 19 15.34 -6.17 5.32
N PRO A 20 15.18 -5.66 6.54
CA PRO A 20 14.86 -6.51 7.69
C PRO A 20 13.51 -7.20 7.44
N PRO A 21 13.35 -8.49 7.81
CA PRO A 21 12.11 -9.22 7.59
C PRO A 21 10.93 -8.54 8.30
N ILE A 22 9.72 -8.71 7.77
CA ILE A 22 8.52 -8.18 8.41
C ILE A 22 8.31 -8.90 9.74
N GLN A 23 8.42 -8.17 10.85
CA GLN A 23 8.27 -8.73 12.19
C GLN A 23 6.81 -9.02 12.54
N ASP A 24 5.89 -8.13 12.14
CA ASP A 24 4.45 -8.30 12.35
C ASP A 24 3.73 -8.40 11.00
N CYS A 25 3.65 -9.65 10.51
CA CYS A 25 2.99 -9.95 9.26
C CYS A 25 1.48 -9.68 9.29
N ARG A 26 0.82 -9.82 10.45
CA ARG A 26 -0.62 -9.61 10.56
C ARG A 26 -0.94 -8.14 10.39
N ALA A 27 -0.24 -7.27 11.13
CA ALA A 27 -0.37 -5.82 10.98
C ALA A 27 -0.04 -5.35 9.57
N PHE A 28 1.02 -5.89 8.96
CA PHE A 28 1.39 -5.55 7.59
C PHE A 28 0.28 -5.89 6.57
N LEU A 29 -0.31 -7.08 6.65
CA LEU A 29 -1.39 -7.48 5.74
C LEU A 29 -2.67 -6.66 5.96
N LEU A 30 -2.98 -6.29 7.20
CA LEU A 30 -4.08 -5.36 7.51
C LEU A 30 -3.84 -3.96 6.91
N ASP A 31 -2.61 -3.44 7.02
CA ASP A 31 -2.22 -2.16 6.41
C ASP A 31 -2.31 -2.23 4.87
N MET A 32 -1.82 -3.31 4.25
CA MET A 32 -1.92 -3.53 2.80
C MET A 32 -3.37 -3.64 2.33
N SER A 33 -4.23 -4.36 3.05
CA SER A 33 -5.65 -4.46 2.71
C SER A 33 -6.37 -3.11 2.79
N THR A 34 -6.04 -2.29 3.80
CA THR A 34 -6.57 -0.93 3.96
C THR A 34 -6.11 -0.03 2.81
N LEU A 35 -4.82 -0.09 2.47
CA LEU A 35 -4.23 0.70 1.38
C LEU A 35 -4.86 0.34 0.03
N GLY A 36 -5.04 -0.96 -0.23
CA GLY A 36 -5.67 -1.47 -1.46
C GLY A 36 -7.13 -1.07 -1.56
N PHE A 37 -7.88 -1.12 -0.45
CA PHE A 37 -9.28 -0.68 -0.42
C PHE A 37 -9.42 0.80 -0.76
N ARG A 38 -8.63 1.68 -0.12
CA ARG A 38 -8.61 3.12 -0.43
C ARG A 38 -8.18 3.37 -1.87
N ALA A 39 -7.18 2.64 -2.38
CA ALA A 39 -6.74 2.79 -3.76
C ALA A 39 -7.86 2.50 -4.78
N GLY A 40 -8.64 1.44 -4.54
CA GLY A 40 -9.77 1.07 -5.39
C GLY A 40 -10.89 2.10 -5.39
N ILE A 41 -11.30 2.60 -4.22
CA ILE A 41 -12.36 3.61 -4.10
C ILE A 41 -11.91 4.96 -4.69
N CYS A 42 -10.68 5.37 -4.38
CA CYS A 42 -10.16 6.69 -4.71
C CYS A 42 -9.40 6.74 -6.04
N TRP A 43 -9.43 5.66 -6.82
CA TRP A 43 -8.76 5.56 -8.12
C TRP A 43 -7.27 5.94 -8.07
N LYS A 44 -6.58 5.61 -6.97
CA LYS A 44 -5.17 5.95 -6.78
C LYS A 44 -4.28 5.01 -7.59
N ASN A 45 -3.16 5.54 -8.08
CA ASN A 45 -2.21 4.77 -8.89
C ASN A 45 -1.55 3.67 -8.05
N ILE A 46 -1.83 2.41 -8.40
CA ILE A 46 -1.28 1.22 -7.76
C ILE A 46 0.09 0.79 -8.28
N GLU A 47 0.61 1.47 -9.31
CA GLU A 47 1.94 1.24 -9.89
C GLU A 47 3.02 2.16 -9.30
N GLN A 48 2.67 2.97 -8.29
CA GLN A 48 3.64 3.79 -7.57
C GLN A 48 4.76 2.92 -6.98
N PRO A 49 6.04 3.36 -7.04
CA PRO A 49 7.19 2.54 -6.65
C PRO A 49 7.08 1.94 -5.24
N GLU A 50 6.59 2.72 -4.27
CA GLU A 50 6.41 2.30 -2.88
C GLU A 50 5.39 1.17 -2.77
N VAL A 51 4.26 1.27 -3.48
CA VAL A 51 3.21 0.23 -3.50
C VAL A 51 3.75 -1.06 -4.10
N VAL A 52 4.49 -0.95 -5.21
CA VAL A 52 5.12 -2.10 -5.87
C VAL A 52 6.11 -2.80 -4.92
N ARG A 53 6.94 -2.01 -4.22
CA ARG A 53 7.89 -2.55 -3.24
C ARG A 53 7.18 -3.20 -2.06
N LEU A 54 6.12 -2.59 -1.51
CA LEU A 54 5.32 -3.19 -0.44
C LEU A 54 4.70 -4.52 -0.86
N ARG A 55 4.06 -4.58 -2.05
CA ARG A 55 3.51 -5.83 -2.59
C ARG A 55 4.56 -6.92 -2.76
N ALA A 56 5.76 -6.58 -3.19
CA ALA A 56 6.85 -7.54 -3.30
C ALA A 56 7.23 -8.18 -1.96
N ARG A 57 6.93 -7.51 -0.84
CA ARG A 57 7.13 -8.04 0.52
C ARG A 57 5.98 -8.90 1.04
N GLU A 58 4.78 -8.85 0.46
CA GLU A 58 3.64 -9.68 0.90
C GLU A 58 3.95 -11.17 0.93
N ARG A 59 4.81 -11.64 0.02
CA ARG A 59 5.27 -13.04 -0.02
C ARG A 59 5.95 -13.49 1.28
N GLU A 60 6.61 -12.58 2.01
CA GLU A 60 7.23 -12.85 3.32
C GLU A 60 6.18 -13.28 4.36
N CYS A 61 4.92 -12.87 4.18
CA CYS A 61 3.82 -13.11 5.09
C CYS A 61 2.81 -14.16 4.58
N SER A 62 3.15 -14.88 3.50
CA SER A 62 2.27 -15.87 2.85
C SER A 62 1.80 -17.01 3.76
N ALA A 63 2.54 -17.33 4.83
CA ALA A 63 2.14 -18.39 5.76
C ALA A 63 0.89 -18.04 6.58
N ILE A 64 0.67 -16.75 6.87
CA ILE A 64 -0.50 -16.29 7.62
C ILE A 64 -1.57 -15.66 6.73
N SER A 65 -1.27 -15.38 5.47
CA SER A 65 -2.26 -14.82 4.54
C SER A 65 -3.42 -15.77 4.25
N ALA A 66 -3.30 -17.06 4.59
CA ALA A 66 -4.36 -18.06 4.49
C ALA A 66 -5.17 -18.24 5.79
N ASP A 67 -4.85 -17.50 6.86
CA ASP A 67 -5.53 -17.60 8.16
C ASP A 67 -6.96 -17.05 8.08
N GLY A 68 -7.94 -17.86 8.46
CA GLY A 68 -9.35 -17.50 8.44
C GLY A 68 -9.69 -16.34 9.39
N GLU A 69 -8.99 -16.21 10.53
CA GLU A 69 -9.21 -15.10 11.46
C GLU A 69 -8.76 -13.77 10.85
N LEU A 70 -7.63 -13.77 10.14
CA LEU A 70 -7.14 -12.58 9.43
C LEU A 70 -8.11 -12.15 8.32
N HIS A 71 -8.68 -13.09 7.58
CA HIS A 71 -9.67 -12.77 6.55
C HIS A 71 -10.91 -12.08 7.12
N GLU A 72 -11.40 -12.59 8.26
CA GLU A 72 -12.55 -12.00 8.93
C GLU A 72 -12.24 -10.60 9.47
N GLU A 73 -11.04 -10.40 10.03
CA GLU A 73 -10.61 -9.08 10.48
C GLU A 73 -10.47 -8.09 9.31
N ILE A 74 -9.89 -8.51 8.18
CA ILE A 74 -9.81 -7.70 6.96
C ILE A 74 -11.22 -7.32 6.51
N ARG A 75 -12.16 -8.28 6.51
CA ARG A 75 -13.56 -8.04 6.12
C ARG A 75 -14.22 -6.99 7.04
N VAL A 76 -14.12 -7.15 8.36
CA VAL A 76 -14.69 -6.20 9.33
C VAL A 76 -14.08 -4.81 9.15
N ARG A 77 -12.76 -4.74 8.94
CA ARG A 77 -12.07 -3.47 8.71
C ARG A 77 -12.49 -2.81 7.40
N GLN A 78 -12.63 -3.56 6.32
CA GLN A 78 -13.12 -3.05 5.03
C GLN A 78 -14.56 -2.54 5.11
N LEU A 79 -15.43 -3.19 5.89
CA LEU A 79 -16.77 -2.68 6.17
C LEU A 79 -16.72 -1.34 6.92
N ALA A 80 -15.89 -1.23 7.96
CA ALA A 80 -15.73 0.04 8.67
C ALA A 80 -15.19 1.17 7.77
N LEU A 81 -14.24 0.86 6.87
CA LEU A 81 -13.73 1.81 5.88
C LEU A 81 -14.80 2.20 4.85
N HIS A 82 -15.66 1.26 4.46
CA HIS A 82 -16.79 1.54 3.59
C HIS A 82 -17.75 2.53 4.25
N ASP A 83 -18.10 2.28 5.51
CA ASP A 83 -18.99 3.17 6.27
C ASP A 83 -18.35 4.56 6.47
N GLU A 84 -17.05 4.64 6.76
CA GLU A 84 -16.29 5.89 6.83
C GLU A 84 -16.42 6.67 5.51
N PHE A 85 -16.14 6.01 4.38
CA PHE A 85 -16.26 6.61 3.06
C PHE A 85 -17.69 7.06 2.75
N VAL A 86 -18.71 6.23 3.00
CA VAL A 86 -20.11 6.56 2.72
C VAL A 86 -20.56 7.76 3.54
N ASN A 87 -20.24 7.79 4.83
CA ASN A 87 -20.62 8.89 5.72
C ASN A 87 -19.98 10.22 5.32
N GLU A 88 -18.81 10.18 4.68
CA GLU A 88 -18.13 11.38 4.21
C GLU A 88 -18.56 11.80 2.79
N ALA A 89 -18.63 10.83 1.88
CA ALA A 89 -18.82 11.07 0.45
C ALA A 89 -20.29 11.25 0.05
N VAL A 90 -21.23 10.62 0.76
CA VAL A 90 -22.65 10.68 0.41
C VAL A 90 -23.30 11.90 1.05
N THR A 91 -23.20 13.02 0.36
CA THR A 91 -23.93 14.26 0.65
C THR A 91 -25.19 14.37 -0.21
N ARG A 92 -26.11 15.26 0.17
CA ARG A 92 -27.30 15.54 -0.64
C ARG A 92 -26.92 15.95 -2.07
N GLU A 93 -25.90 16.79 -2.19
CA GLU A 93 -25.37 17.31 -3.45
C GLU A 93 -24.84 16.16 -4.33
N THR A 94 -24.12 15.20 -3.74
CA THR A 94 -23.62 14.04 -4.49
C THR A 94 -24.74 13.11 -4.95
N VAL A 95 -25.79 12.93 -4.15
CA VAL A 95 -26.99 12.16 -4.53
C VAL A 95 -27.73 12.85 -5.68
N GLU A 96 -27.93 14.18 -5.60
CA GLU A 96 -28.57 14.95 -6.66
C GLU A 96 -27.74 14.93 -7.96
N ALA A 97 -26.41 15.01 -7.86
CA ALA A 97 -25.51 14.89 -9.01
C ALA A 97 -25.58 13.49 -9.65
N ALA A 98 -25.57 12.44 -8.84
CA ALA A 98 -25.68 11.06 -9.31
C ALA A 98 -27.03 10.80 -10.00
N LEU A 99 -28.15 11.27 -9.42
CA LEU A 99 -29.48 11.17 -10.02
C LEU A 99 -29.58 11.95 -11.35
N ALA A 100 -28.82 13.02 -11.50
CA ALA A 100 -28.68 13.76 -12.74
C ALA A 100 -27.71 13.13 -13.76
N GLY A 101 -27.17 11.94 -13.48
CA GLY A 101 -26.22 11.23 -14.35
C GLY A 101 -24.83 11.88 -14.42
N LYS A 102 -24.49 12.76 -13.48
CA LYS A 102 -23.17 13.41 -13.42
C LYS A 102 -22.17 12.49 -12.74
N GLN A 103 -20.92 12.58 -13.18
CA GLN A 103 -19.82 11.94 -12.48
C GLN A 103 -19.60 12.64 -11.13
N VAL A 104 -19.55 11.86 -10.05
CA VAL A 104 -19.27 12.35 -8.70
C VAL A 104 -17.77 12.22 -8.46
N ASP A 105 -17.09 13.35 -8.26
CA ASP A 105 -15.71 13.34 -7.82
C ASP A 105 -15.65 13.16 -6.30
N VAL A 106 -15.17 12.00 -5.89
CA VAL A 106 -14.95 11.65 -4.48
C VAL A 106 -13.48 11.75 -4.07
N GLY A 107 -12.59 12.12 -5.01
CA GLY A 107 -11.15 12.21 -4.78
C GLY A 107 -10.75 13.31 -3.79
N GLY A 108 -11.60 14.31 -3.61
CA GLY A 108 -11.41 15.39 -2.63
C GLY A 108 -11.80 15.06 -1.19
N THR A 109 -12.30 13.86 -0.90
CA THR A 109 -12.64 13.42 0.47
C THR A 109 -11.37 13.27 1.32
N ALA A 110 -11.47 13.56 2.61
CA ALA A 110 -10.49 13.21 3.64
C ALA A 110 -10.17 11.71 3.62
N PHE A 111 -11.16 10.85 3.35
CA PHE A 111 -10.96 9.43 3.11
C PHE A 111 -9.93 9.18 1.98
N CYS A 112 -10.05 9.86 0.85
CA CYS A 112 -9.12 9.72 -0.26
C CYS A 112 -7.78 10.45 -0.03
N ALA A 113 -7.78 11.56 0.71
CA ALA A 113 -6.57 12.26 1.12
C ALA A 113 -5.71 11.43 2.10
N ALA A 114 -6.33 10.55 2.89
CA ALA A 114 -5.61 9.69 3.83
C ALA A 114 -4.71 8.64 3.14
N TYR A 115 -4.94 8.33 1.86
CA TYR A 115 -4.15 7.34 1.12
C TYR A 115 -2.66 7.70 1.08
N ASP A 116 -2.32 8.94 0.72
CA ASP A 116 -0.93 9.34 0.51
C ASP A 116 -0.15 9.28 1.84
N LYS A 117 -0.79 9.72 2.94
CA LYS A 117 -0.24 9.64 4.30
C LYS A 117 -0.04 8.18 4.74
N GLN A 118 -1.02 7.32 4.50
CA GLN A 118 -0.91 5.90 4.83
C GLN A 118 0.25 5.23 4.08
N LEU A 119 0.38 5.51 2.78
CA LEU A 119 1.48 5.00 1.96
C LEU A 119 2.84 5.43 2.51
N GLU A 120 2.98 6.70 2.90
CA GLU A 120 4.21 7.23 3.48
C GLU A 120 4.57 6.53 4.81
N GLU A 121 3.59 6.36 5.70
CA GLU A 121 3.79 5.69 6.99
C GLU A 121 4.18 4.22 6.81
N MET A 122 3.52 3.51 5.87
CA MET A 122 3.86 2.14 5.53
C MET A 122 5.25 2.02 4.90
N ALA A 123 5.62 2.94 4.00
CA ALA A 123 6.96 2.97 3.41
C ALA A 123 8.03 3.18 4.49
N ARG A 124 7.78 4.09 5.46
CA ARG A 124 8.67 4.28 6.61
C ARG A 124 8.78 3.02 7.46
N ARG A 125 7.65 2.37 7.77
CA ARG A 125 7.60 1.20 8.65
C ARG A 125 8.17 -0.07 8.03
N TYR A 126 7.93 -0.27 6.73
CA TYR A 126 8.16 -1.56 6.06
C TYR A 126 9.17 -1.51 4.91
N LEU A 127 9.66 -0.34 4.48
CA LEU A 127 10.67 -0.27 3.41
C LEU A 127 12.01 0.31 3.85
N GLN A 128 12.09 0.83 5.08
CA GLN A 128 13.36 1.28 5.66
C GLN A 128 14.25 0.09 6.05
N PRO A 129 15.57 0.18 5.80
CA PRO A 129 16.54 -0.83 6.20
C PRO A 129 16.78 -0.88 7.71
#